data_AF-A0A8D5U561-F1
#
_entry.id   AF-A0A8D5U561-F1
#
_cell.length_a   1.000
_cell.length_b   1.000
_cell.length_c   1.000
_cell.angle_alpha   90.00
_cell.angle_beta   90.00
_cell.angle_gamma   90.00
#
_symmetry.space_group_name_H-M   'P 1'
#
loop_
_entity.id
_entity.type
_entity.pdbx_description
1 polymer ?
#
loop_
_entity_poly.entity_id
_entity_poly.type
_entity_poly.pdbx_seq_one_letter_code
_entity_poly.pdbx_strand_id
1 'polypeptide(L)'
;MVAKSISIKISIQFFKKILFRPSSVSLLTLNPVYVFMARKILIDISVEPIGTSSTSLSPYVRKVFEVLDRLGLKYYPAPSMTTIELEDITQLGIILKEIGDELEKMGVKRIVTIMKVDDRRDKENSLQHKLEVIKK
;
A
#
# COMPACT_ATOMS: atom_id res chain seq x y z
N MET A 1 15.14 11.49 -47.18
CA MET A 1 15.84 11.66 -45.89
C MET A 1 15.25 12.89 -45.24
N VAL A 2 14.58 12.90 -44.08
CA VAL A 2 14.89 12.28 -42.78
C VAL A 2 13.57 12.02 -42.00
N ALA A 3 13.54 10.88 -41.30
CA ALA A 3 12.66 10.42 -40.19
C ALA A 3 11.13 10.68 -40.22
N LYS A 4 10.37 9.60 -40.47
CA LYS A 4 8.94 9.46 -40.11
C LYS A 4 8.80 9.19 -38.61
N SER A 5 8.20 10.11 -37.85
CA SER A 5 7.70 9.83 -36.50
C SER A 5 6.31 9.20 -36.58
N ILE A 6 6.26 7.90 -36.30
CA ILE A 6 5.06 7.08 -36.20
C ILE A 6 4.56 7.20 -34.74
N SER A 7 3.59 8.09 -34.49
CA SER A 7 2.85 8.11 -33.21
C SER A 7 1.64 7.19 -33.30
N ILE A 8 1.83 5.97 -32.85
CA ILE A 8 0.83 4.92 -32.71
C ILE A 8 -0.07 5.26 -31.51
N LYS A 9 -1.28 5.75 -31.79
CA LYS A 9 -2.44 5.61 -30.89
C LYS A 9 -2.90 4.15 -30.94
N ILE A 10 -2.37 3.28 -30.08
CA ILE A 10 -2.99 1.96 -29.83
C ILE A 10 -3.68 1.99 -28.49
N SER A 11 -5.00 2.00 -28.60
CA SER A 11 -5.98 1.89 -27.53
C SER A 11 -5.72 0.66 -26.66
N ILE A 12 -5.83 0.85 -25.35
CA ILE A 12 -5.66 -0.10 -24.23
C ILE A 12 -6.55 -1.36 -24.34
N GLN A 13 -7.44 -1.45 -25.33
CA GLN A 13 -8.24 -2.64 -25.59
C GLN A 13 -7.46 -3.83 -26.20
N PHE A 14 -6.24 -3.63 -26.71
CA PHE A 14 -5.45 -4.71 -27.33
C PHE A 14 -4.74 -5.61 -26.30
N PHE A 15 -4.51 -5.13 -25.08
CA PHE A 15 -3.73 -5.87 -24.07
C PHE A 15 -4.53 -6.96 -23.32
N LYS A 16 -5.87 -6.89 -23.33
CA LYS A 16 -6.73 -7.92 -22.71
C LYS A 16 -6.89 -9.20 -23.55
N LYS A 17 -6.44 -9.21 -24.80
CA LYS A 17 -6.65 -10.35 -25.73
C LYS A 17 -5.38 -11.20 -25.97
N ILE A 18 -4.23 -10.76 -25.49
CA ILE A 18 -2.91 -11.37 -25.76
C ILE A 18 -2.36 -12.21 -24.60
N LEU A 19 -2.94 -12.14 -23.39
CA LEU A 19 -2.42 -12.90 -22.25
C LEU A 19 -3.18 -14.21 -21.91
N PHE A 20 -4.22 -14.60 -22.66
CA PHE A 20 -4.92 -15.85 -22.37
C PHE A 20 -5.33 -16.61 -23.62
N ARG A 21 -4.36 -17.33 -24.20
CA ARG A 21 -4.60 -18.58 -24.90
C ARG A 21 -3.34 -19.44 -24.87
N PRO A 22 -3.37 -20.53 -24.09
CA PRO A 22 -2.89 -21.79 -24.64
C PRO A 22 -4.01 -22.83 -24.60
N SER A 23 -4.14 -23.45 -25.76
CA SER A 23 -4.76 -24.74 -26.03
C SER A 23 -4.21 -25.85 -25.12
N SER A 24 -5.13 -26.68 -24.64
CA SER A 24 -4.99 -28.14 -24.42
C SER A 24 -3.63 -28.64 -23.92
N VAL A 25 -3.28 -28.33 -22.66
CA VAL A 25 -2.30 -29.11 -21.88
C VAL A 25 -2.92 -29.36 -20.50
N SER A 26 -3.17 -30.63 -20.21
CA SER A 26 -3.67 -31.24 -18.97
C SER A 26 -4.17 -30.30 -17.85
N LEU A 27 -5.49 -30.22 -17.73
CA LEU A 27 -6.27 -29.75 -16.57
C LEU A 27 -6.11 -30.68 -15.35
N LEU A 28 -4.87 -30.90 -14.90
CA LEU A 28 -4.58 -31.59 -13.63
C LEU A 28 -3.90 -30.61 -12.68
N THR A 29 -4.72 -30.16 -11.73
CA THR A 29 -4.39 -29.59 -10.42
C THR A 29 -3.65 -28.25 -10.40
N LEU A 30 -4.32 -27.18 -10.82
CA LEU A 30 -4.25 -25.96 -10.01
C LEU A 30 -5.35 -26.08 -8.96
N ASN A 31 -4.97 -26.60 -7.79
CA ASN A 31 -5.84 -26.62 -6.63
C ASN A 31 -6.39 -25.20 -6.39
N PRO A 32 -7.71 -24.99 -6.30
CA PRO A 32 -8.29 -23.70 -5.94
C PRO A 32 -7.90 -23.26 -4.51
N VAL A 33 -7.25 -24.13 -3.74
CA VAL A 33 -6.63 -23.81 -2.43
C VAL A 33 -5.49 -22.77 -2.55
N TYR A 34 -4.85 -22.63 -3.72
CA TYR A 34 -3.81 -21.62 -3.97
C TYR A 34 -4.35 -20.31 -4.56
N VAL A 35 -5.66 -20.20 -4.76
CA VAL A 35 -6.32 -18.93 -5.10
C VAL A 35 -6.48 -18.15 -3.79
N PHE A 36 -5.51 -17.29 -3.49
CA PHE A 36 -5.60 -16.22 -2.50
C PHE A 36 -6.15 -16.66 -1.12
N MET A 37 -5.33 -17.37 -0.35
CA MET A 37 -5.39 -17.11 1.09
C MET A 37 -4.92 -15.67 1.26
N ALA A 38 -5.87 -14.73 1.45
CA ALA A 38 -5.60 -13.32 1.65
C ALA A 38 -4.77 -13.13 2.91
N ARG A 39 -3.45 -13.25 2.77
CA ARG A 39 -2.50 -13.02 3.84
C ARG A 39 -2.42 -11.52 4.06
N LYS A 40 -2.82 -11.13 5.25
CA LYS A 40 -2.76 -9.75 5.68
C LYS A 40 -1.43 -9.49 6.37
N ILE A 41 -0.84 -8.36 6.03
CA ILE A 41 0.39 -7.86 6.62
C ILE A 41 0.02 -6.63 7.42
N LEU A 42 0.46 -6.58 8.68
CA LEU A 42 0.25 -5.40 9.51
C LEU A 42 1.53 -4.57 9.52
N ILE A 43 1.42 -3.29 9.21
CA ILE A 43 2.54 -2.36 9.28
C ILE A 43 2.22 -1.30 10.34
N ASP A 44 3.02 -1.23 11.39
CA ASP A 44 3.00 -0.05 12.25
C ASP A 44 3.87 1.01 11.59
N ILE A 45 3.34 2.21 11.35
CA ILE A 45 4.04 3.34 10.73
C ILE A 45 3.99 4.59 11.61
N SER A 46 5.13 5.25 11.78
CA SER A 46 5.29 6.61 12.33
C SER A 46 5.93 7.49 11.27
N VAL A 47 5.40 8.68 11.07
CA VAL A 47 5.90 9.67 10.10
C VAL A 47 6.24 10.95 10.84
N GLU A 48 7.53 11.27 10.87
CA GLU A 48 8.11 12.31 11.71
C GLU A 48 8.74 13.37 10.81
N PRO A 49 8.02 14.49 10.54
CA PRO A 49 8.61 15.61 9.82
C PRO A 49 9.62 16.32 10.72
N ILE A 50 10.80 16.62 10.17
CA ILE A 50 11.92 17.23 10.89
C ILE A 50 12.18 18.64 10.35
N GLY A 51 12.47 19.58 11.24
CA GLY A 51 12.78 20.96 10.86
C GLY A 51 11.55 21.79 10.49
N THR A 52 10.38 21.45 11.02
CA THR A 52 9.17 22.26 10.90
C THR A 52 9.32 23.56 11.71
N SER A 53 8.65 24.63 11.29
CA SER A 53 8.67 25.93 12.00
C SER A 53 7.89 25.93 13.32
N SER A 54 7.30 24.79 13.70
CA SER A 54 6.48 24.60 14.89
C SER A 54 6.71 23.22 15.47
N THR A 55 6.54 23.09 16.79
CA THR A 55 6.55 21.81 17.52
C THR A 55 5.23 21.05 17.41
N SER A 56 4.17 21.66 16.87
CA SER A 56 2.88 20.98 16.67
C SER A 56 2.90 20.13 15.41
N LEU A 57 2.74 18.81 15.58
CA LEU A 57 2.74 17.85 14.47
C LEU A 57 1.34 17.50 13.95
N SER A 58 0.27 17.90 14.65
CA SER A 58 -1.10 17.52 14.32
C SER A 58 -1.54 17.85 12.88
N PRO A 59 -1.14 18.98 12.25
CA PRO A 59 -1.48 19.24 10.85
C PRO A 59 -0.91 18.19 9.88
N TYR A 60 0.33 17.74 10.12
CA TYR A 60 0.97 16.73 9.28
C TYR A 60 0.36 15.35 9.50
N VAL A 61 0.06 14.99 10.76
CA VAL A 61 -0.64 13.74 11.10
C VAL A 61 -2.00 13.67 10.40
N ARG A 62 -2.78 14.76 10.41
CA ARG A 62 -4.06 14.82 9.67
C ARG A 62 -3.86 14.60 8.17
N LYS A 63 -2.84 15.21 7.58
CA LYS A 63 -2.54 15.02 6.14
C LYS A 63 -2.20 13.56 5.83
N VAL A 64 -1.44 12.89 6.69
CA VAL A 64 -1.13 11.46 6.54
C VAL A 64 -2.42 10.63 6.56
N PHE A 65 -3.35 10.89 7.47
CA PHE A 65 -4.64 10.18 7.49
C PHE A 65 -5.49 10.44 6.24
N GLU A 66 -5.53 11.67 5.73
CA GLU A 66 -6.20 11.96 4.45
C GLU A 66 -5.62 11.14 3.29
N VAL A 67 -4.30 10.89 3.28
CA VAL A 67 -3.67 10.01 2.29
C VAL A 67 -4.12 8.56 2.47
N LEU A 68 -4.11 8.05 3.70
CA LEU A 68 -4.54 6.67 3.98
C LEU A 68 -6.02 6.46 3.60
N ASP A 69 -6.88 7.42 3.90
CA ASP A 69 -8.30 7.43 3.52
C ASP A 69 -8.47 7.44 2.00
N ARG A 70 -7.72 8.30 1.29
CA ARG A 70 -7.73 8.39 -0.18
C ARG A 70 -7.29 7.08 -0.84
N LEU A 71 -6.37 6.35 -0.22
CA LEU A 71 -5.90 5.04 -0.69
C LEU A 71 -6.86 3.90 -0.31
N GLY A 72 -7.93 4.17 0.45
CA GLY A 72 -8.90 3.18 0.87
C GLY A 72 -8.33 2.14 1.84
N LEU A 73 -7.30 2.52 2.61
CA LEU A 73 -6.61 1.60 3.50
C LEU A 73 -7.35 1.42 4.81
N LYS A 74 -7.36 0.18 5.30
CA LYS A 74 -7.81 -0.10 6.65
C LYS A 74 -6.67 0.17 7.62
N TYR A 75 -6.91 1.02 8.62
CA TYR A 75 -5.91 1.35 9.63
C TYR A 75 -6.49 1.55 11.02
N TYR A 76 -5.63 1.53 12.03
CA TYR A 76 -5.95 1.82 13.42
C TYR A 76 -4.95 2.86 13.95
N PRO A 77 -5.41 4.09 14.30
CA PRO A 77 -4.54 5.10 14.88
C PRO A 77 -4.29 4.80 16.36
N ALA A 78 -3.02 4.84 16.78
CA ALA A 78 -2.62 4.80 18.18
C ALA A 78 -1.72 6.01 18.51
N PRO A 79 -1.45 6.32 19.80
CA PRO A 79 -0.75 7.55 20.18
C PRO A 79 0.66 7.70 19.59
N SER A 80 1.35 6.59 19.32
CA SER A 80 2.74 6.59 18.83
C SER A 80 2.87 6.20 17.36
N MET A 81 2.17 5.15 16.93
CA MET A 81 2.21 4.64 15.56
C MET A 81 0.80 4.35 15.07
N THR A 82 0.62 4.38 13.76
CA THR A 82 -0.62 3.93 13.12
C THR A 82 -0.39 2.54 12.53
N THR A 83 -1.26 1.59 12.82
CA THR A 83 -1.19 0.26 12.21
C THR A 83 -2.03 0.23 10.95
N ILE A 84 -1.46 -0.11 9.80
CA ILE A 84 -2.16 -0.31 8.52
C ILE A 84 -2.23 -1.81 8.19
N GLU A 85 -3.33 -2.25 7.57
CA GLU A 85 -3.55 -3.63 7.09
C GLU A 85 -3.40 -3.65 5.56
N LEU A 86 -2.45 -4.45 5.06
CA LEU A 86 -2.15 -4.60 3.64
C LEU A 86 -2.37 -6.02 3.17
N GLU A 87 -2.76 -6.20 1.91
CA GLU A 87 -2.85 -7.50 1.25
C GLU A 87 -1.55 -7.88 0.54
N ASP A 88 -0.75 -6.89 0.15
CA ASP A 88 0.54 -7.07 -0.51
C ASP A 88 1.54 -6.02 0.01
N ILE A 89 2.73 -6.47 0.39
CA ILE A 89 3.82 -5.61 0.84
C ILE A 89 4.25 -4.60 -0.23
N THR A 90 4.02 -4.88 -1.52
CA THR A 90 4.35 -3.96 -2.61
C THR A 90 3.58 -2.64 -2.52
N GLN A 91 2.41 -2.63 -1.88
CA GLN A 91 1.61 -1.41 -1.64
C GLN A 91 2.35 -0.38 -0.78
N LEU A 92 3.30 -0.82 0.06
CA LEU A 92 4.04 0.04 0.97
C LEU A 92 4.80 1.16 0.24
N GLY A 93 5.40 0.85 -0.92
CA GLY A 93 6.13 1.86 -1.70
C GLY A 93 5.22 3.00 -2.19
N ILE A 94 4.00 2.66 -2.62
CA ILE A 94 3.00 3.64 -3.06
C ILE A 94 2.58 4.52 -1.89
N ILE A 95 2.30 3.91 -0.73
CA ILE A 95 1.88 4.61 0.49
C ILE A 95 2.95 5.61 0.94
N LEU A 96 4.20 5.17 1.02
CA LEU A 96 5.31 6.03 1.44
C LEU A 96 5.53 7.19 0.47
N LYS A 97 5.41 6.94 -0.83
CA LYS A 97 5.51 7.99 -1.85
C LYS A 97 4.40 9.02 -1.70
N GLU A 98 3.15 8.60 -1.60
CA GLU A 98 2.00 9.51 -1.47
C GLU A 98 2.08 10.36 -0.19
N ILE A 99 2.49 9.75 0.93
CA ILE A 99 2.75 10.49 2.18
C ILE A 99 3.88 11.51 1.98
N GLY A 100 5.01 11.08 1.40
CA GLY A 100 6.16 11.93 1.16
C GLY A 100 5.81 13.16 0.30
N ASP A 101 5.13 12.93 -0.82
CA ASP A 101 4.73 13.98 -1.75
C ASP A 101 3.76 14.98 -1.10
N GLU A 102 2.78 14.51 -0.32
CA GLU A 102 1.85 15.41 0.38
C GLU A 102 2.54 16.24 1.47
N LEU A 103 3.47 15.65 2.22
CA LEU A 103 4.25 16.39 3.22
C LEU A 103 5.24 17.37 2.59
N GLU A 104 5.82 17.03 1.43
CA GLU A 104 6.66 17.95 0.67
C GLU A 104 5.86 19.17 0.19
N LYS A 105 4.62 18.98 -0.30
CA LYS A 105 3.71 20.08 -0.65
C LYS A 105 3.40 21.00 0.53
N MET A 106 3.42 20.47 1.76
CA MET A 106 3.29 21.25 2.99
C MET A 106 4.59 21.94 3.42
N GLY A 107 5.66 21.81 2.64
CA GLY A 107 6.95 22.45 2.89
C GLY A 107 7.90 21.63 3.77
N VAL A 108 7.56 20.39 4.13
CA VAL A 108 8.46 19.52 4.91
C VAL A 108 9.67 19.15 4.07
N LYS A 109 10.87 19.40 4.59
CA LYS A 109 12.13 19.14 3.87
C LYS A 109 12.82 17.85 4.26
N ARG A 110 12.49 17.30 5.43
CA ARG A 110 13.04 16.04 5.93
C ARG A 110 11.95 15.26 6.63
N ILE A 111 11.78 14.01 6.22
CA ILE A 111 10.82 13.08 6.81
C ILE A 111 11.60 11.89 7.31
N VAL A 112 11.41 11.54 8.58
CA VAL A 112 11.85 10.26 9.15
C VAL A 112 10.62 9.37 9.23
N THR A 113 10.72 8.17 8.69
CA THR A 113 9.62 7.19 8.77
C THR A 113 10.13 5.96 9.48
N ILE A 114 9.45 5.58 10.57
CA ILE A 114 9.74 4.38 11.34
C ILE A 114 8.63 3.38 11.04
N MET A 115 9.02 2.14 10.71
CA MET A 115 8.05 1.10 10.40
C MET A 115 8.41 -0.23 11.08
N LYS A 116 7.36 -0.96 11.47
CA LYS A 116 7.45 -2.37 11.88
C LYS A 116 6.54 -3.20 10.99
N VAL A 117 7.09 -4.24 10.38
CA VAL A 117 6.35 -5.17 9.51
C VAL A 117 6.06 -6.46 10.27
N ASP A 118 4.79 -6.82 10.41
CA ASP A 118 4.32 -8.07 10.99
C ASP A 118 3.65 -8.93 9.90
N ASP A 119 4.49 -9.68 9.18
CA ASP A 119 4.13 -10.66 8.15
C ASP A 119 4.18 -12.07 8.74
N ARG A 120 3.02 -12.60 9.12
CA ARG A 120 2.91 -13.96 9.67
C ARG A 120 2.48 -14.94 8.58
N ARG A 121 3.23 -16.03 8.46
CA ARG A 121 3.03 -17.05 7.41
C ARG A 121 2.26 -18.28 7.88
N ASP A 122 2.10 -18.45 9.19
CA ASP A 122 1.46 -19.59 9.85
C ASP A 122 -0.07 -19.44 9.99
N LYS A 123 -0.59 -18.22 10.08
CA LYS A 123 -2.04 -17.93 10.12
C LYS A 123 -2.33 -16.49 9.69
N GLU A 124 -3.59 -16.20 9.38
CA GLU A 124 -4.02 -14.84 9.04
C GLU A 124 -3.73 -13.85 10.18
N ASN A 125 -3.34 -12.63 9.81
CA ASN A 125 -2.99 -11.56 10.74
C ASN A 125 -3.81 -10.30 10.41
N SER A 126 -4.91 -10.05 11.12
CA SER A 126 -5.77 -8.88 10.85
C SER A 126 -5.86 -7.94 12.04
N LEU A 127 -6.08 -6.65 11.76
CA LEU A 127 -6.34 -5.62 12.77
C LEU A 127 -7.52 -6.01 13.66
N GLN A 128 -8.61 -6.44 13.02
CA GLN A 128 -9.86 -6.79 13.70
C GLN A 128 -9.63 -7.89 14.73
N HIS A 129 -8.94 -8.96 14.33
CA HIS A 129 -8.66 -10.09 15.22
C HIS A 129 -7.81 -9.65 16.43
N LYS A 130 -6.79 -8.80 16.22
CA LYS A 130 -5.96 -8.29 17.32
C LYS A 130 -6.74 -7.44 18.32
N LEU A 131 -7.65 -6.58 17.82
CA LEU A 131 -8.48 -5.73 18.68
C LEU A 131 -9.53 -6.54 19.45
N GLU A 132 -10.10 -7.59 18.86
CA GLU A 132 -11.06 -8.47 19.52
C GLU A 132 -10.45 -9.25 20.68
N VAL A 133 -9.22 -9.74 20.52
CA VAL A 133 -8.51 -10.48 21.58
C VAL A 133 -8.28 -9.62 22.82
N ILE A 134 -8.03 -8.31 22.66
CA ILE A 134 -7.77 -7.38 23.77
C ILE A 134 -9.05 -6.99 24.52
N LYS A 135 -10.22 -7.06 23.87
CA LYS A 135 -11.52 -6.68 24.47
C LYS A 135 -12.14 -7.78 25.34
N LYS A 136 -11.50 -8.95 25.46
CA LYS A 136 -11.87 -10.00 26.41
C LYS A 136 -11.23 -9.75 27.76
#